data_AF-A0A351VB91-F1
#
_entry.id   AF-A0A351VB91-F1
#
_cell.length_a   1.000
_cell.length_b   1.000
_cell.length_c   1.000
_cell.angle_alpha   90.00
_cell.angle_beta   90.00
_cell.angle_gamma   90.00
#
_symmetry.space_group_name_H-M   'P 1'
#
loop_
_entity.id
_entity.type
_entity.pdbx_description
1 polymer ?
#
loop_
_entity_poly.entity_id
_entity_poly.type
_entity_poly.pdbx_seq_one_letter_code
_entity_poly.pdbx_strand_id
1 'polypeptide(L)'
;MEKRMKRILAFMVDFFIIQMIASSAGVGFYMLVIRSNQEKMTAAGEVIFPLLIVGITIWLYFFISDYFCDGGGIGKKAMGIKLVSEGKRLPLSVSLKHSAAKMAVCTVYPAMVIYYLLKRQLPYDKWLKLEVVDR
;
A
#
# COMPACT_ATOMS: atom_id res chain seq x y z
N MET A 1 13.49 13.93 14.59
CA MET A 1 13.53 13.13 13.36
C MET A 1 12.98 13.97 12.22
N GLU A 2 13.72 14.16 11.12
CA GLU A 2 13.25 14.95 9.98
C GLU A 2 11.99 14.30 9.36
N LYS A 3 10.97 15.09 8.97
CA LYS A 3 9.70 14.60 8.39
C LYS A 3 9.90 13.58 7.26
N ARG A 4 11.02 13.71 6.54
CA ARG A 4 11.47 12.83 5.45
C ARG A 4 11.74 11.40 5.95
N MET A 5 12.48 11.28 7.04
CA MET A 5 12.87 9.98 7.60
C MET A 5 11.64 9.28 8.22
N LYS A 6 10.79 10.05 8.93
CA LYS A 6 9.49 9.58 9.42
C LYS A 6 8.63 9.00 8.28
N ARG A 7 8.66 9.63 7.09
CA ARG A 7 7.88 9.17 5.94
C ARG A 7 8.38 7.85 5.35
N ILE A 8 9.69 7.70 5.19
CA ILE A 8 10.28 6.44 4.71
C ILE A 8 10.00 5.33 5.71
N LEU A 9 10.22 5.58 7.01
CA LEU A 9 9.93 4.63 8.07
C LEU A 9 8.44 4.24 8.09
N ALA A 10 7.53 5.20 7.96
CA ALA A 10 6.10 4.92 7.87
C ALA A 10 5.78 4.01 6.67
N PHE A 11 6.40 4.27 5.51
CA PHE A 11 6.23 3.44 4.32
C PHE A 11 6.85 2.05 4.49
N MET A 12 8.00 1.91 5.15
CA MET A 12 8.60 0.62 5.49
C MET A 12 7.71 -0.19 6.43
N VAL A 13 7.15 0.44 7.47
CA VAL A 13 6.20 -0.21 8.39
C VAL A 13 4.96 -0.68 7.63
N ASP A 14 4.37 0.19 6.80
CA ASP A 14 3.22 -0.17 5.96
C ASP A 14 3.57 -1.33 5.00
N PHE A 15 4.78 -1.34 4.43
CA PHE A 15 5.27 -2.41 3.55
C PHE A 15 5.40 -3.75 4.28
N PHE A 16 5.97 -3.78 5.49
CA PHE A 16 6.06 -5.01 6.29
C PHE A 16 4.68 -5.55 6.67
N ILE A 17 3.75 -4.67 7.05
CA ILE A 17 2.37 -5.07 7.36
C ILE A 17 1.73 -5.71 6.12
N ILE A 18 1.90 -5.09 4.96
CA ILE A 18 1.38 -5.61 3.70
C ILE A 18 2.00 -6.94 3.33
N GLN A 19 3.32 -7.11 3.52
CA GLN A 19 3.98 -8.37 3.24
C GLN A 19 3.43 -9.49 4.12
N MET A 20 3.15 -9.21 5.40
CA MET A 20 2.50 -10.17 6.31
C MET A 20 1.08 -10.52 5.86
N ILE A 21 0.27 -9.52 5.48
CA ILE A 21 -1.09 -9.74 4.98
C ILE A 21 -1.07 -10.56 3.68
N ALA A 22 -0.22 -10.19 2.72
CA ALA A 22 -0.09 -10.86 1.43
C ALA A 22 0.38 -12.31 1.59
N SER A 23 1.36 -12.57 2.46
CA SER A 23 1.84 -13.92 2.75
C SER A 23 0.74 -14.76 3.40
N SER A 24 0.00 -14.20 4.34
CA SER A 24 -1.12 -14.89 5.01
C SER A 24 -2.25 -15.22 4.03
N ALA A 25 -2.61 -14.27 3.15
CA ALA A 25 -3.62 -14.46 2.12
C ALA A 25 -3.18 -15.51 1.08
N GLY A 26 -1.91 -15.48 0.66
CA GLY A 26 -1.34 -16.47 -0.26
C GLY A 26 -1.35 -17.89 0.30
N VAL A 27 -0.94 -18.07 1.57
CA VAL A 27 -0.98 -19.37 2.25
C VAL A 27 -2.42 -19.85 2.43
N GLY A 28 -3.35 -18.98 2.86
CA GLY A 28 -4.75 -19.32 3.02
C GLY A 28 -5.39 -19.78 1.71
N PHE A 29 -5.08 -19.10 0.60
CA PHE A 29 -5.54 -19.51 -0.73
C PHE A 29 -4.93 -20.84 -1.16
N TYR A 30 -3.62 -21.03 -1.00
CA TYR A 30 -2.94 -22.28 -1.33
C TYR A 30 -3.57 -23.49 -0.61
N MET A 31 -3.89 -23.34 0.68
CA MET A 31 -4.59 -24.37 1.46
C MET A 31 -5.99 -24.66 0.93
N LEU A 32 -6.73 -23.64 0.47
CA LEU A 32 -8.05 -23.81 -0.14
C LEU A 32 -7.97 -24.54 -1.48
N VAL A 33 -6.96 -24.25 -2.31
CA VAL A 33 -6.75 -24.92 -3.59
C VAL A 33 -6.40 -26.39 -3.39
N ILE A 34 -5.49 -26.72 -2.46
CA ILE A 34 -5.18 -28.13 -2.14
C ILE A 34 -6.44 -28.88 -1.68
N ARG A 35 -7.28 -28.22 -0.86
CA ARG A 35 -8.51 -28.82 -0.35
C ARG A 35 -9.60 -28.98 -1.42
N SER A 36 -9.63 -28.07 -2.39
CA SER A 36 -10.58 -28.08 -3.50
C SER A 36 -9.94 -28.75 -4.71
N ASN A 37 -9.94 -30.10 -4.73
CA ASN A 37 -9.48 -30.98 -5.84
C ASN A 37 -9.02 -30.22 -7.11
N GLN A 38 -7.69 -30.20 -7.34
CA GLN A 38 -7.00 -29.48 -8.42
C GLN A 38 -7.56 -29.67 -9.83
N GLU A 39 -8.32 -30.74 -10.07
CA GLU A 39 -8.77 -31.17 -11.39
C GLU A 39 -9.64 -30.16 -12.16
N LYS A 40 -10.18 -29.14 -11.49
CA LYS A 40 -11.07 -28.14 -12.12
C LYS A 40 -10.40 -26.81 -12.49
N MET A 41 -9.17 -26.55 -12.03
CA MET A 41 -8.50 -25.27 -12.27
C MET A 41 -7.46 -25.40 -13.38
N THR A 42 -7.49 -24.47 -14.34
CA THR A 42 -6.43 -24.35 -15.34
C THR A 42 -5.16 -23.78 -14.69
N ALA A 43 -3.98 -24.12 -15.21
CA ALA A 43 -2.70 -23.59 -14.73
C ALA A 43 -2.65 -22.05 -14.71
N ALA A 44 -3.34 -21.39 -15.65
CA ALA A 44 -3.50 -19.93 -15.64
C ALA A 44 -4.36 -19.44 -14.47
N GLY A 45 -5.44 -20.15 -14.13
CA GLY A 45 -6.28 -19.86 -12.97
C GLY A 45 -5.54 -20.02 -11.64
N GLU A 46 -4.65 -21.01 -11.53
CA GLU A 46 -3.81 -21.24 -10.33
C GLU A 46 -2.88 -20.07 -10.01
N VAL A 47 -2.49 -19.27 -11.01
CA VAL A 47 -1.59 -18.13 -10.82
C VAL A 47 -2.36 -16.81 -10.77
N ILE A 48 -3.29 -16.58 -11.70
CA ILE A 48 -3.99 -15.30 -11.85
C ILE A 48 -4.91 -15.04 -10.65
N PHE A 49 -5.65 -16.06 -10.21
CA PHE A 49 -6.64 -15.90 -9.15
C PHE A 49 -6.01 -15.50 -7.79
N PRO A 50 -4.95 -16.16 -7.29
CA PRO A 50 -4.27 -15.70 -6.07
C PRO A 50 -3.65 -14.30 -6.23
N LEU A 51 -3.07 -13.98 -7.39
CA LEU A 51 -2.53 -12.64 -7.64
C LEU A 51 -3.61 -11.56 -7.55
N LEU A 52 -4.80 -11.82 -8.10
CA LEU A 52 -5.95 -10.90 -7.99
C LEU A 52 -6.42 -10.76 -6.54
N ILE A 53 -6.55 -11.85 -5.79
CA ILE A 53 -6.97 -11.81 -4.37
C ILE A 53 -5.97 -11.01 -3.54
N VAL A 54 -4.67 -11.29 -3.68
CA VAL A 54 -3.61 -10.57 -2.98
C VAL A 54 -3.62 -9.10 -3.39
N GLY A 55 -3.69 -8.81 -4.70
CA GLY A 55 -3.77 -7.44 -5.20
C GLY A 55 -4.95 -6.66 -4.61
N ILE A 56 -6.16 -7.21 -4.68
CA ILE A 56 -7.37 -6.59 -4.12
C ILE A 56 -7.22 -6.37 -2.61
N THR A 57 -6.68 -7.34 -1.88
CA THR A 57 -6.50 -7.24 -0.42
C THR A 57 -5.52 -6.13 -0.06
N ILE A 58 -4.38 -6.04 -0.76
CA ILE A 58 -3.39 -4.97 -0.56
C ILE A 58 -4.01 -3.60 -0.91
N TRP A 59 -4.76 -3.53 -2.00
CA TRP A 59 -5.46 -2.31 -2.39
C TRP A 59 -6.43 -1.83 -1.31
N LEU A 60 -7.29 -2.74 -0.83
CA LEU A 60 -8.27 -2.47 0.21
C LEU A 60 -7.58 -2.03 1.50
N TYR A 61 -6.48 -2.68 1.88
CA TYR A 61 -5.69 -2.27 3.03
C TYR A 61 -5.22 -0.82 2.90
N PHE A 62 -4.59 -0.45 1.77
CA PHE A 62 -4.13 0.93 1.57
C PHE A 62 -5.27 1.94 1.59
N PHE A 63 -6.38 1.59 0.92
CA PHE A 63 -7.54 2.46 0.84
C PHE A 63 -8.21 2.66 2.20
N ILE A 64 -8.50 1.58 2.93
CA ILE A 64 -9.10 1.63 4.26
C ILE A 64 -8.18 2.39 5.21
N SER A 65 -6.88 2.09 5.17
CA SER A 65 -5.86 2.73 6.01
C SER A 65 -5.78 4.24 5.75
N ASP A 66 -5.74 4.69 4.49
CA ASP A 66 -5.67 6.13 4.19
C ASP A 66 -7.02 6.85 4.41
N TYR A 67 -8.15 6.21 4.11
CA TYR A 67 -9.47 6.84 4.21
C TYR A 67 -9.98 6.93 5.66
N PHE A 68 -9.94 5.82 6.40
CA PHE A 68 -10.46 5.76 7.78
C PHE A 68 -9.50 6.36 8.80
N CYS A 69 -8.21 6.52 8.46
CA CYS A 69 -7.23 7.11 9.37
C CYS A 69 -6.79 8.53 9.01
N ASP A 70 -7.60 9.27 8.26
CA ASP A 70 -7.33 10.68 7.88
C ASP A 70 -5.95 10.86 7.22
N GLY A 71 -5.56 9.94 6.34
CA GLY A 71 -4.25 9.95 5.69
C GLY A 71 -3.09 9.49 6.56
N GLY A 72 -3.36 9.10 7.80
CA GLY A 72 -2.43 8.51 8.75
C GLY A 72 -2.60 6.99 8.81
N GLY A 73 -2.15 6.26 7.78
CA GLY A 73 -2.07 4.79 7.86
C GLY A 73 -1.23 4.30 9.05
N ILE A 74 -1.24 2.99 9.33
CA ILE A 74 -0.64 2.42 10.56
C ILE A 74 0.80 2.90 10.77
N GLY A 75 1.66 2.78 9.74
CA GLY A 75 3.04 3.27 9.82
C GLY A 75 3.15 4.77 10.05
N LYS A 76 2.25 5.55 9.44
CA LYS A 76 2.22 7.02 9.61
C LYS A 76 1.76 7.43 11.01
N LYS A 77 0.79 6.72 11.60
CA LYS A 77 0.40 6.92 13.01
C LYS A 77 1.55 6.61 13.94
N ALA A 78 2.26 5.51 13.72
CA ALA A 78 3.43 5.13 14.50
C ALA A 78 4.53 6.21 14.44
N MET A 79 4.64 6.90 13.30
CA MET A 79 5.62 7.98 13.09
C MET A 79 5.09 9.38 13.45
N GLY A 80 3.84 9.51 13.91
CA GLY A 80 3.24 10.80 14.25
C GLY A 80 3.09 11.76 13.07
N ILE A 81 2.82 11.23 11.88
CA ILE A 81 2.59 12.03 10.66
C ILE A 81 1.24 11.67 10.02
N LYS A 82 0.71 12.58 9.21
CA LYS A 82 -0.47 12.34 8.37
C LYS A 82 -0.29 12.97 6.99
N LEU A 83 -1.01 12.43 6.00
CA LEU A 83 -1.09 13.03 4.67
C LEU A 83 -2.33 13.91 4.58
N VAL A 84 -2.14 15.13 4.07
CA VAL A 84 -3.21 16.06 3.71
C VAL A 84 -3.11 16.40 2.24
N SER A 85 -4.25 16.73 1.63
CA SER A 85 -4.34 17.23 0.26
C SER A 85 -4.81 18.67 0.34
N GLU A 86 -4.01 19.61 -0.16
CA GLU A 86 -4.33 21.06 -0.12
C GLU A 86 -4.73 21.53 1.31
N GLY A 87 -4.00 21.07 2.32
CA GLY A 87 -4.24 21.41 3.74
C GLY A 87 -5.47 20.76 4.38
N LYS A 88 -6.24 19.95 3.65
CA LYS A 88 -7.46 19.28 4.15
C LYS A 88 -7.29 17.76 4.22
N ARG A 89 -8.22 17.11 4.93
CA ARG A 89 -8.34 15.64 4.93
C ARG A 89 -8.47 15.13 3.49
N LEU A 90 -7.85 13.99 3.20
CA LEU A 90 -7.92 13.36 1.88
C LEU A 90 -9.38 13.09 1.48
N PRO A 91 -9.85 13.67 0.37
CA PRO A 91 -11.15 13.30 -0.18
C PRO A 91 -11.11 11.85 -0.68
N LEU A 92 -12.28 11.23 -0.79
CA LEU A 92 -12.44 9.84 -1.22
C LEU A 92 -11.72 9.56 -2.55
N SER A 93 -11.89 10.45 -3.52
CA SER A 93 -11.29 10.33 -4.86
C SER A 93 -9.76 10.36 -4.83
N VAL A 94 -9.16 11.18 -3.98
CA VAL A 94 -7.70 11.23 -3.80
C VAL A 94 -7.21 10.00 -3.05
N SER A 95 -7.95 9.52 -2.05
CA SER A 95 -7.63 8.29 -1.32
C SER A 95 -7.61 7.06 -2.24
N LEU A 96 -8.56 6.95 -3.17
CA LEU A 96 -8.59 5.89 -4.17
C LEU A 96 -7.38 5.96 -5.12
N LYS A 97 -7.12 7.12 -5.71
CA LYS A 97 -5.98 7.33 -6.62
C LYS A 97 -4.65 7.08 -5.93
N HIS A 98 -4.51 7.53 -4.68
CA HIS A 98 -3.31 7.33 -3.87
C HIS A 98 -3.08 5.84 -3.56
N SER A 99 -4.15 5.10 -3.25
CA SER A 99 -4.06 3.65 -2.99
C SER A 99 -3.67 2.87 -4.24
N ALA A 100 -4.21 3.23 -5.40
CA ALA A 100 -3.81 2.67 -6.69
C ALA A 100 -2.34 3.00 -7.03
N ALA A 101 -1.92 4.25 -6.80
CA ALA A 101 -0.53 4.67 -7.03
C ALA A 101 0.45 3.92 -6.11
N LYS A 102 0.10 3.72 -4.83
CA LYS A 102 0.89 2.91 -3.89
C LYS A 102 1.04 1.48 -4.35
N MET A 103 -0.03 0.85 -4.83
CA MET A 103 0.04 -0.50 -5.39
C MET A 103 1.02 -0.57 -6.56
N ALA A 104 0.94 0.36 -7.51
CA ALA A 104 1.87 0.43 -8.63
C ALA A 104 3.32 0.67 -8.17
N VAL A 105 3.52 1.35 -7.04
CA VAL A 105 4.85 1.59 -6.47
C VAL A 105 5.38 0.38 -5.70
N CYS A 106 4.51 -0.42 -5.09
CA CYS A 106 4.92 -1.66 -4.41
C CYS A 106 5.62 -2.64 -5.35
N THR A 107 5.23 -2.69 -6.64
CA THR A 107 5.88 -3.58 -7.63
C THR A 107 7.30 -3.16 -7.97
N VAL A 108 7.62 -1.87 -7.83
CA VAL A 108 8.93 -1.28 -8.12
C VAL A 108 9.57 -0.65 -6.88
N TYR A 109 9.26 -1.21 -5.69
CA TYR A 109 9.64 -0.65 -4.39
C TYR A 109 11.13 -0.27 -4.28
N PRO A 110 12.10 -1.14 -4.67
CA PRO A 110 13.52 -0.80 -4.53
C PRO A 110 13.89 0.45 -5.34
N ALA A 111 13.38 0.55 -6.57
CA ALA A 111 13.61 1.69 -7.44
C ALA A 111 12.96 2.96 -6.88
N MET A 112 11.77 2.84 -6.27
CA MET A 112 11.05 3.98 -5.72
C MET A 112 11.66 4.52 -4.41
N VAL A 113 12.26 3.66 -3.60
CA VAL A 113 13.07 4.10 -2.44
C VAL A 113 14.26 4.91 -2.92
N ILE A 114 15.00 4.42 -3.93
CA ILE A 114 16.13 5.15 -4.52
C ILE A 114 15.67 6.48 -5.10
N TYR A 115 14.57 6.49 -5.87
CA TYR A 115 14.00 7.71 -6.42
C TYR A 115 13.65 8.72 -5.31
N TYR A 116 13.05 8.25 -4.21
CA TYR A 116 12.69 9.11 -3.09
C TYR A 116 13.92 9.70 -2.38
N LEU A 117 14.98 8.91 -2.21
CA LEU A 117 16.23 9.41 -1.64
C LEU A 117 16.86 10.52 -2.51
N LEU A 118 16.75 10.40 -3.84
CA LEU A 118 17.28 11.38 -4.79
C LEU A 118 16.40 12.64 -4.94
N LYS A 119 15.09 12.47 -5.11
CA LYS A 119 14.15 13.56 -5.42
C LYS A 119 13.40 14.11 -4.21
N ARG A 120 13.52 13.47 -3.04
CA ARG A 120 12.91 13.85 -1.76
C ARG A 120 11.38 13.95 -1.75
N GLN A 121 10.72 13.50 -2.82
CA GLN A 121 9.27 13.50 -3.00
C GLN A 121 8.87 12.32 -3.89
N LEU A 122 7.75 11.65 -3.61
CA LEU A 122 7.27 10.58 -4.48
C LEU A 122 6.51 11.19 -5.67
N PRO A 123 6.61 10.60 -6.88
CA PRO A 123 5.95 11.12 -8.07
C PRO A 123 4.44 11.31 -7.88
N TYR A 124 3.81 10.37 -7.20
CA TYR A 124 2.37 10.40 -6.95
C TYR A 124 1.97 11.45 -5.90
N ASP A 125 2.88 11.87 -5.02
CA ASP A 125 2.59 12.97 -4.08
C ASP A 125 2.46 14.29 -4.82
N LYS A 126 3.37 14.51 -5.77
CA LYS A 126 3.34 15.70 -6.61
C LYS A 126 2.08 15.71 -7.47
N TRP A 127 1.72 14.56 -8.04
CA TRP A 127 0.52 14.43 -8.87
C TRP A 127 -0.78 14.66 -8.07
N LEU A 128 -0.84 14.15 -6.84
CA LEU A 128 -2.03 14.22 -5.98
C LEU A 128 -2.00 15.41 -4.99
N LYS A 129 -1.02 16.31 -5.10
CA LYS A 129 -0.79 17.46 -4.20
C LYS A 129 -0.82 17.08 -2.72
N LEU A 130 -0.11 16.01 -2.39
CA LEU A 130 -0.06 15.46 -1.04
C LEU A 130 1.08 16.08 -0.25
N GLU A 131 0.76 16.48 0.98
CA GLU A 131 1.70 17.06 1.92
C GLU A 131 1.76 16.21 3.19
N VAL A 132 2.98 16.04 3.71
CA VAL A 132 3.21 15.37 5.00
C VAL A 132 3.22 16.44 6.09
N VAL A 133 2.25 16.36 6.98
CA VAL A 133 2.18 17.21 8.17
C VAL A 133 2.39 16.35 9.42
N ASP A 134 2.96 16.95 10.47
CA ASP A 134 2.98 16.29 11.77
C ASP A 134 1.53 16.14 12.26
N ARG A 135 1.27 15.03 12.94
CA ARG A 135 -0.07 14.69 13.38
C ARG A 135 -0.43 15.41 14.67
#